data_AF-A0A3D4DUI7-F1
#
_entry.id   AF-A0A3D4DUI7-F1
#
_cell.length_a   1.000
_cell.length_b   1.000
_cell.length_c   1.000
_cell.angle_alpha   90.00
_cell.angle_beta   90.00
_cell.angle_gamma   90.00
#
_symmetry.space_group_name_H-M   'P 1'
#
loop_
_entity.id
_entity.type
_entity.pdbx_description
1 polymer ?
#
loop_
_entity_poly.entity_id
_entity_poly.type
_entity_poly.pdbx_seq_one_letter_code
_entity_poly.pdbx_strand_id
1 'polypeptide(L)'
;MATHSAETARYLIHENVDTIMANAQALRTESAVSLAELLSAGFMANRTKLASASEMFALAGEQEVSDAALAHVADNTWEEAVQGHTDFDNWSDMFFAASQTYAPGWLLEDCLDD
;
A
#
# COMPACT_ATOMS: atom_id res chain seq x y z
N MET A 1 -10.33 -0.31 42.90
CA MET A 1 -11.21 -0.54 41.74
C MET A 1 -10.41 -0.38 40.45
N ALA A 2 -9.59 -1.37 40.09
CA ALA A 2 -8.74 -1.36 38.89
C ALA A 2 -9.10 -2.47 37.88
N THR A 3 -10.13 -3.27 38.19
CA THR A 3 -10.52 -4.45 37.40
C THR A 3 -11.22 -4.10 36.08
N HIS A 4 -12.02 -3.03 36.04
CA HIS A 4 -12.71 -2.61 34.80
C HIS A 4 -11.76 -2.21 33.68
N SER A 5 -10.66 -1.50 33.98
CA SER A 5 -9.72 -1.05 32.95
C SER A 5 -8.96 -2.20 32.29
N ALA A 6 -8.61 -3.23 33.07
CA ALA A 6 -7.93 -4.42 32.54
C ALA A 6 -8.87 -5.34 31.74
N GLU A 7 -10.14 -5.43 32.14
CA GLU A 7 -11.17 -6.19 31.41
C GLU A 7 -11.54 -5.52 30.09
N THR A 8 -11.70 -4.19 30.08
CA THR A 8 -11.93 -3.41 28.85
C THR A 8 -10.74 -3.49 27.90
N ALA A 9 -9.50 -3.32 28.39
CA ALA A 9 -8.30 -3.47 27.56
C ALA A 9 -8.20 -4.87 26.95
N ARG A 10 -8.52 -5.91 27.72
CA ARG A 10 -8.53 -7.28 27.23
C ARG A 10 -9.60 -7.52 26.16
N TYR A 11 -10.79 -6.96 26.33
CA TYR A 11 -11.87 -7.04 25.35
C TYR A 11 -11.45 -6.38 24.02
N LEU A 12 -10.91 -5.16 24.07
CA LEU A 12 -10.41 -4.45 22.89
C LEU A 12 -9.29 -5.21 22.17
N ILE A 13 -8.38 -5.83 22.93
CA ILE A 13 -7.32 -6.67 22.34
C ILE A 13 -7.92 -7.87 21.60
N HIS A 14 -8.92 -8.53 22.19
CA HIS A 14 -9.55 -9.69 21.54
C HIS A 14 -10.32 -9.30 20.28
N GLU A 15 -11.09 -8.22 20.33
CA GLU A 15 -11.83 -7.68 19.19
C GLU A 15 -10.87 -7.29 18.05
N ASN A 16 -9.80 -6.56 18.36
CA ASN A 16 -8.80 -6.18 17.36
C ASN A 16 -8.10 -7.41 16.75
N VAL A 17 -7.81 -8.46 17.53
CA VAL A 17 -7.23 -9.69 16.98
C VAL A 17 -8.19 -10.40 16.04
N ASP A 18 -9.48 -10.48 16.40
CA ASP A 18 -10.50 -11.09 15.55
C ASP A 18 -10.69 -10.32 14.23
N THR A 19 -10.70 -8.98 14.29
CA THR A 19 -10.75 -8.11 13.11
C THR A 19 -9.51 -8.28 12.23
N ILE A 20 -8.30 -8.27 12.80
CA ILE A 20 -7.05 -8.51 12.04
C ILE A 20 -7.08 -9.88 11.36
N MET A 21 -7.60 -10.92 12.02
CA MET A 21 -7.72 -12.25 11.43
C MET A 21 -8.72 -12.30 10.29
N ALA A 22 -9.88 -11.64 10.44
CA ALA A 22 -10.89 -11.54 9.40
C ALA A 22 -10.37 -10.78 8.18
N ASN A 23 -9.70 -9.65 8.40
CA ASN A 23 -9.01 -8.90 7.37
C ASN A 23 -7.98 -9.82 6.71
N ALA A 24 -7.02 -10.40 7.43
CA ALA A 24 -6.00 -11.28 6.84
C ALA A 24 -6.58 -12.39 5.96
N GLN A 25 -7.73 -12.95 6.35
CA GLN A 25 -8.43 -13.93 5.53
C GLN A 25 -9.01 -13.30 4.26
N ALA A 26 -9.65 -12.14 4.36
CA ALA A 26 -10.16 -11.40 3.21
C ALA A 26 -9.04 -10.98 2.23
N LEU A 27 -7.88 -10.50 2.72
CA LEU A 27 -6.72 -10.15 1.87
C LEU A 27 -6.21 -11.35 1.08
N ARG A 28 -6.24 -12.54 1.69
CA ARG A 28 -5.82 -13.77 1.03
C ARG A 28 -6.81 -14.22 -0.05
N THR A 29 -8.08 -13.88 0.07
CA THR A 29 -9.12 -14.15 -0.95
C THR A 29 -9.21 -13.07 -2.02
N GLU A 30 -8.72 -11.87 -1.75
CA GLU A 30 -8.73 -10.77 -2.72
C GLU A 30 -7.63 -11.01 -3.77
N SER A 31 -8.06 -11.18 -5.02
CA SER A 31 -7.20 -11.69 -6.09
C SER A 31 -6.25 -10.64 -6.67
N ALA A 32 -6.53 -9.34 -6.48
CA ALA A 32 -5.72 -8.25 -6.99
C ALA A 32 -6.03 -6.93 -6.28
N VAL A 33 -5.00 -6.21 -5.83
CA VAL A 33 -5.07 -4.82 -5.38
C VAL A 33 -4.73 -3.93 -6.57
N SER A 34 -5.47 -2.84 -6.78
CA SER A 34 -5.16 -1.95 -7.90
C SER A 34 -3.84 -1.20 -7.67
N LEU A 35 -3.11 -0.89 -8.75
CA LEU A 35 -1.87 -0.10 -8.65
C LEU A 35 -2.09 1.29 -8.04
N ALA A 36 -3.27 1.88 -8.24
CA ALA A 36 -3.61 3.18 -7.64
C ALA A 36 -3.74 3.10 -6.11
N GLU A 37 -4.28 2.00 -5.58
CA GLU A 37 -4.35 1.76 -4.14
C GLU A 37 -2.98 1.40 -3.56
N LEU A 38 -2.23 0.55 -4.26
CA LEU A 38 -0.89 0.14 -3.86
C LEU A 38 0.07 1.34 -3.79
N LEU A 39 0.03 2.19 -4.82
CA LEU A 39 0.80 3.44 -4.93
C LEU A 39 0.01 4.63 -4.36
N SER A 40 -0.54 4.44 -3.16
CA SER A 40 -1.31 5.46 -2.46
C SER A 40 -0.55 6.79 -2.34
N ALA A 41 -1.30 7.89 -2.18
CA ALA A 41 -0.72 9.22 -1.99
C ALA A 41 0.27 9.27 -0.80
N GLY A 42 -0.01 8.52 0.27
CA GLY A 42 0.88 8.42 1.43
C GLY A 42 2.20 7.70 1.10
N PHE A 43 2.16 6.63 0.32
CA PHE A 43 3.37 5.96 -0.16
C PHE A 43 4.18 6.87 -1.08
N MET A 44 3.52 7.50 -2.06
CA MET A 44 4.16 8.40 -3.02
C MET A 44 4.85 9.58 -2.31
N ALA A 45 4.18 10.23 -1.36
CA ALA A 45 4.74 11.35 -0.61
C ALA A 45 5.94 10.96 0.26
N ASN A 46 5.99 9.72 0.76
CA ASN A 46 7.04 9.26 1.67
C ASN A 46 8.27 8.67 0.97
N ARG A 47 8.13 8.21 -0.28
CA ARG A 47 9.17 7.41 -0.97
C ARG A 47 9.54 7.96 -2.34
N THR A 48 8.88 9.02 -2.78
CA THR A 48 9.08 9.63 -4.09
C THR A 48 9.04 11.15 -4.01
N LYS A 49 9.57 11.81 -5.03
CA LYS A 49 9.47 13.27 -5.22
C LYS A 49 8.19 13.68 -5.97
N LEU A 50 7.33 12.72 -6.28
CA LEU A 50 6.14 12.89 -7.11
C LEU A 50 4.90 13.06 -6.24
N ALA A 51 3.95 13.85 -6.70
CA ALA A 51 2.72 14.14 -5.97
C ALA A 51 1.73 12.97 -6.00
N SER A 52 1.80 12.10 -7.02
CA SER A 52 0.88 10.97 -7.17
C SER A 52 1.42 9.88 -8.10
N ALA A 53 0.80 8.69 -8.04
CA ALA A 53 1.07 7.61 -8.98
C ALA A 53 0.76 8.02 -10.43
N SER A 54 -0.26 8.85 -10.66
CA SER A 54 -0.57 9.37 -11.99
C SER A 54 0.58 10.19 -12.58
N GLU A 55 1.28 10.95 -11.75
CA GLU A 55 2.45 11.74 -12.19
C GLU A 55 3.61 10.82 -12.60
N MET A 56 3.81 9.71 -11.88
CA MET A 56 4.80 8.69 -12.24
C MET A 56 4.47 8.02 -13.58
N PHE A 57 3.21 7.64 -13.78
CA PHE A 57 2.78 7.04 -15.05
C PHE A 57 2.86 8.04 -16.21
N ALA A 58 2.58 9.32 -15.96
CA ALA A 58 2.75 10.37 -16.95
C ALA A 58 4.21 10.56 -17.39
N LEU A 59 5.19 10.38 -16.49
CA LEU A 59 6.61 10.39 -16.85
C LEU A 59 6.97 9.24 -17.81
N ALA A 60 6.31 8.11 -17.66
CA ALA A 60 6.45 6.96 -18.55
C ALA A 60 5.62 7.09 -19.86
N GLY A 61 4.86 8.18 -20.02
CA GLY A 61 4.02 8.44 -21.20
C GLY A 61 2.59 7.89 -21.10
N GLU A 62 2.18 7.40 -19.94
CA GLU A 62 0.88 6.78 -19.69
C GLU A 62 -0.05 7.74 -18.93
N GLN A 63 -1.34 7.77 -19.30
CA GLN A 63 -2.32 8.62 -18.63
C GLN A 63 -3.12 7.89 -17.55
N GLU A 64 -3.15 6.55 -17.61
CA GLU A 64 -3.89 5.70 -16.69
C GLU A 64 -2.95 4.86 -15.83
N VAL A 65 -3.21 4.82 -14.52
CA VAL A 65 -2.49 3.96 -13.58
C VAL A 65 -3.11 2.56 -13.63
N SER A 66 -2.55 1.68 -14.45
CA SER A 66 -3.08 0.33 -14.68
C SER A 66 -1.99 -0.69 -14.98
N ASP A 67 -2.28 -1.98 -14.77
CA ASP A 67 -1.36 -3.07 -15.13
C ASP A 67 -1.07 -3.10 -16.64
N ALA A 68 -2.05 -2.67 -17.46
CA ALA A 68 -1.88 -2.56 -18.90
C ALA A 68 -0.82 -1.50 -19.26
N ALA A 69 -0.81 -0.37 -18.56
CA ALA A 69 0.19 0.68 -18.75
C ALA A 69 1.60 0.21 -18.37
N LEU A 70 1.75 -0.67 -17.36
CA LEU A 70 3.04 -1.28 -17.04
C LEU A 70 3.57 -2.14 -18.20
N ALA A 71 2.70 -2.88 -18.87
CA ALA A 71 3.08 -3.77 -19.98
C ALA A 71 3.36 -3.03 -21.31
N HIS A 72 2.86 -1.80 -21.47
CA HIS A 72 3.03 -1.00 -22.68
C HIS A 72 4.34 -0.22 -22.72
N VAL A 73 4.83 0.18 -21.55
CA VAL A 73 6.05 0.97 -21.41
C VAL A 73 7.26 0.04 -21.36
N ALA A 74 8.34 0.42 -22.04
CA ALA A 74 9.59 -0.33 -22.00
C ALA A 74 10.22 -0.30 -20.59
N ASP A 75 10.73 -1.43 -20.12
CA ASP A 75 11.33 -1.58 -18.78
C ASP A 75 12.34 -0.46 -18.44
N ASN A 76 13.21 -0.10 -19.40
CA ASN A 76 14.20 0.97 -19.20
C ASN A 76 13.56 2.32 -18.86
N THR A 77 12.41 2.64 -19.44
CA THR A 77 11.69 3.90 -19.17
C THR A 77 11.15 3.90 -17.73
N TRP A 78 10.66 2.76 -17.26
CA TRP A 78 10.26 2.61 -15.85
C TRP A 78 11.44 2.72 -14.92
N GLU A 79 12.57 2.09 -15.24
CA GLU A 79 13.79 2.18 -14.44
C GLU A 79 14.29 3.63 -14.34
N GLU A 80 14.31 4.37 -15.45
CA GLU A 80 14.69 5.79 -15.45
C GLU A 80 13.74 6.64 -14.60
N ALA A 81 12.42 6.42 -14.71
CA ALA A 81 11.43 7.13 -13.91
C ALA A 81 11.59 6.81 -12.41
N VAL A 82 11.84 5.55 -12.06
CA VAL A 82 12.01 5.11 -10.67
C VAL A 82 13.30 5.69 -10.08
N GLN A 83 14.45 5.50 -10.74
CA GLN A 83 15.74 5.98 -10.24
C GLN A 83 15.83 7.51 -10.19
N GLY A 84 15.17 8.21 -11.12
CA GLY A 84 15.17 9.67 -11.17
C GLY A 84 14.33 10.33 -10.07
N HIS A 85 13.24 9.67 -9.65
CA HIS A 85 12.19 10.31 -8.88
C HIS A 85 11.86 9.62 -7.56
N THR A 86 12.47 8.49 -7.24
CA THR A 86 12.20 7.71 -6.02
C THR A 86 13.46 7.34 -5.27
N ASP A 87 13.30 6.77 -4.09
CA ASP A 87 14.40 6.19 -3.30
C ASP A 87 14.75 4.74 -3.69
N PHE A 88 14.21 4.23 -4.81
CA PHE A 88 14.36 2.85 -5.25
C PHE A 88 15.24 2.73 -6.49
N ASP A 89 15.93 1.60 -6.62
CA ASP A 89 16.83 1.32 -7.74
C ASP A 89 16.09 0.80 -8.99
N ASN A 90 14.91 0.22 -8.82
CA ASN A 90 14.12 -0.35 -9.92
C ASN A 90 12.64 -0.48 -9.52
N TRP A 91 11.80 -0.72 -10.52
CA TRP A 91 10.36 -0.87 -10.34
C TRP A 91 9.98 -2.01 -9.39
N SER A 92 10.69 -3.14 -9.48
CA SER A 92 10.40 -4.32 -8.63
C SER A 92 10.57 -4.00 -7.15
N ASP A 93 11.64 -3.30 -6.78
CA ASP A 93 11.90 -2.90 -5.38
C ASP A 93 10.87 -1.90 -4.88
N MET A 94 10.47 -0.94 -5.72
CA MET A 94 9.41 0.01 -5.40
C MET A 94 8.08 -0.70 -5.19
N PHE A 95 7.69 -1.60 -6.11
CA PHE A 95 6.46 -2.37 -6.01
C PHE A 95 6.43 -3.21 -4.74
N PHE A 96 7.53 -3.92 -4.45
CA PHE A 96 7.64 -4.73 -3.24
C PHE A 96 7.52 -3.89 -1.95
N ALA A 97 8.12 -2.70 -1.92
CA ALA A 97 8.00 -1.78 -0.79
C ALA A 97 6.57 -1.21 -0.65
N ALA A 98 5.91 -0.92 -1.76
CA ALA A 98 4.51 -0.49 -1.77
C ALA A 98 3.59 -1.59 -1.22
N SER A 99 3.78 -2.85 -1.64
CA SER A 99 3.03 -4.00 -1.12
C SER A 99 3.23 -4.21 0.37
N GLN A 100 4.46 -4.07 0.87
CA GLN A 100 4.74 -4.15 2.31
C GLN A 100 4.15 -3.00 3.12
N THR A 101 3.94 -1.84 2.50
CA THR A 101 3.32 -0.68 3.16
C THR A 101 1.80 -0.79 3.17
N TYR A 102 1.22 -1.33 2.09
CA TYR A 102 -0.22 -1.48 1.92
C TYR A 102 -0.81 -2.56 2.85
N ALA A 103 -0.18 -3.75 2.90
CA ALA A 103 -0.73 -4.89 3.64
C ALA A 103 -0.99 -4.59 5.14
N PRO A 104 -0.12 -3.92 5.89
CA PRO A 104 -0.40 -3.54 7.28
C PRO A 104 -1.57 -2.57 7.43
N GLY A 105 -1.70 -1.58 6.54
CA GLY A 105 -2.79 -0.60 6.60
C GLY A 105 -4.15 -1.26 6.41
N TRP A 106 -4.24 -2.17 5.44
CA TRP A 106 -5.45 -2.93 5.16
C TRP A 106 -5.73 -3.98 6.26
N LEU A 107 -4.69 -4.59 6.86
CA LEU A 107 -4.86 -5.51 7.99
C LEU A 107 -5.41 -4.84 9.25
N LEU A 108 -5.03 -3.58 9.48
CA LEU A 108 -5.40 -2.80 10.66
C LEU A 108 -6.61 -1.89 10.43
N GLU A 109 -7.21 -1.94 9.24
CA GLU A 109 -8.46 -1.25 8.96
C GLU A 109 -9.54 -1.69 9.96
N ASP A 110 -10.29 -0.72 10.50
CA ASP A 110 -11.29 -0.89 11.57
C ASP A 110 -10.78 -1.38 12.94
N CYS A 111 -9.46 -1.51 13.14
CA CYS A 111 -8.87 -1.85 14.45
C CYS A 111 -8.49 -0.63 15.31
N LEU A 112 -8.60 0.58 14.75
CA LEU A 112 -8.10 1.84 15.33
C LEU A 112 -9.21 2.90 15.53
N ASP A 113 -10.48 2.49 15.52
CA ASP A 113 -11.55 3.37 15.99
C ASP A 113 -11.45 3.53 17.51
N ASP A 114 -11.03 4.73 17.93
CA ASP A 114 -11.12 5.28 19.30
C ASP A 114 -12.57 5.72 19.62
#